data_AF-A0A7S2G7I6-F1
#
_entry.id   AF-A0A7S2G7I6-F1
#
_cell.length_a   1.000
_cell.length_b   1.000
_cell.length_c   1.000
_cell.angle_alpha   90.00
_cell.angle_beta   90.00
_cell.angle_gamma   90.00
#
_symmetry.space_group_name_H-M   'P 1'
#
loop_
_entity.id
_entity.type
_entity.pdbx_description
1 polymer ?
#
loop_
_entity_poly.entity_id
_entity_poly.type
_entity_poly.pdbx_seq_one_letter_code
_entity_poly.pdbx_strand_id
1 'polypeptide(L)'
;AGIPVDRVSLGTVPFGTGNDFANVTGWGTKGPPRGFLKEQQGFRGLASYVRRWLRSETKPYDIWEVSVQTQKNGSFRFIEDGKKVCTDGHVKRHHIKELPDGGLEMSKYMCNYFSFGLDARIGIGFDKNRRGTQVANKAVYGWEGTKKLLFKKKGLIANILESMRIVDGSSRMDKAADGHDPDAFPAGEAVFTTAEETGSDGRRS
;
A
#
# COMPACT_ATOMS: atom_id res chain seq x y z
N ALA A 1 -13.56 -18.13 4.70
CA ALA A 1 -13.72 -18.08 3.23
C ALA A 1 -13.34 -16.68 2.77
N GLY A 2 -12.47 -16.56 1.76
CA GLY A 2 -12.12 -15.25 1.17
C GLY A 2 -13.23 -14.74 0.26
N ILE A 3 -13.33 -13.41 0.10
CA ILE A 3 -14.22 -12.79 -0.87
C ILE A 3 -13.48 -12.81 -2.22
N PRO A 4 -14.05 -13.37 -3.31
CA PRO A 4 -13.47 -13.28 -4.64
C PRO A 4 -13.54 -11.81 -5.11
N VAL A 5 -12.39 -11.12 -5.03
CA VAL A 5 -12.31 -9.67 -5.29
C VAL A 5 -12.60 -9.30 -6.75
N ASP A 6 -12.44 -10.24 -7.67
CA ASP A 6 -12.80 -10.16 -9.09
C ASP A 6 -14.32 -10.14 -9.33
N ARG A 7 -15.12 -10.49 -8.32
CA ARG A 7 -16.59 -10.62 -8.43
C ARG A 7 -17.37 -9.64 -7.57
N VAL A 8 -16.69 -8.63 -7.01
CA VAL A 8 -17.33 -7.63 -6.14
C VAL A 8 -17.01 -6.23 -6.59
N SER A 9 -18.03 -5.39 -6.66
CA SER A 9 -17.86 -3.95 -6.81
C SER A 9 -17.68 -3.30 -5.44
N LEU A 10 -16.69 -2.41 -5.31
CA LEU A 10 -16.37 -1.71 -4.07
C LEU A 10 -16.84 -0.25 -4.13
N GLY A 11 -17.68 0.15 -3.18
CA GLY A 11 -18.06 1.54 -2.95
C GLY A 11 -17.34 2.12 -1.72
N THR A 12 -16.81 3.34 -1.83
CA THR A 12 -16.04 3.95 -0.73
C THR A 12 -16.85 5.01 0.01
N VAL A 13 -16.77 5.02 1.35
CA VAL A 13 -17.10 6.20 2.17
C VAL A 13 -15.80 6.79 2.71
N PRO A 14 -15.42 8.03 2.37
CA PRO A 14 -14.12 8.62 2.73
C PRO A 14 -14.02 9.04 4.21
N PHE A 15 -14.05 8.09 5.14
CA PHE A 15 -13.87 8.39 6.55
C PHE A 15 -12.40 8.69 6.91
N GLY A 16 -12.21 9.66 7.80
CA GLY A 16 -10.89 9.99 8.33
C GLY A 16 -10.11 10.95 7.44
N THR A 17 -8.78 10.80 7.44
CA THR A 17 -7.86 11.81 6.88
C THR A 17 -7.01 11.34 5.72
N GLY A 18 -6.98 10.03 5.43
CA GLY A 18 -6.27 9.43 4.29
C GLY A 18 -7.27 8.81 3.32
N ASN A 19 -7.77 9.61 2.38
CA ASN A 19 -8.87 9.28 1.47
C ASN A 19 -8.41 9.18 0.01
N ASP A 20 -7.18 8.73 -0.23
CA ASP A 20 -6.57 8.76 -1.55
C ASP A 20 -7.31 7.85 -2.54
N PHE A 21 -7.68 6.63 -2.12
CA PHE A 21 -8.48 5.72 -2.94
C PHE A 21 -9.83 6.34 -3.32
N ALA A 22 -10.53 6.93 -2.35
CA ALA A 22 -11.80 7.62 -2.58
C ALA A 22 -11.66 8.81 -3.53
N ASN A 23 -10.54 9.53 -3.48
CA ASN A 23 -10.28 10.66 -4.36
C ASN A 23 -10.05 10.21 -5.80
N VAL A 24 -9.20 9.20 -6.00
CA VAL A 24 -8.88 8.66 -7.33
C VAL A 24 -10.12 8.02 -7.98
N THR A 25 -10.99 7.39 -7.19
CA THR A 25 -12.24 6.77 -7.67
C THR A 25 -13.43 7.76 -7.73
N GLY A 26 -13.20 9.06 -7.51
CA GLY A 26 -14.23 10.09 -7.72
C GLY A 26 -15.23 10.30 -6.57
N TRP A 27 -15.04 9.63 -5.43
CA TRP A 27 -15.84 9.84 -4.21
C TRP A 27 -15.40 11.09 -3.42
N GLY A 28 -14.19 11.58 -3.69
CA GLY A 28 -13.62 12.80 -3.11
C GLY A 28 -12.88 12.57 -1.78
N THR A 29 -12.26 13.64 -1.27
CA THR A 29 -11.38 13.60 -0.08
C THR A 29 -12.07 13.98 1.22
N LYS A 30 -13.25 14.61 1.15
CA LYS A 30 -13.98 15.10 2.32
C LYS A 30 -14.84 13.99 2.89
N GLY A 31 -14.74 13.80 4.20
CA GLY A 31 -15.59 12.84 4.91
C GLY A 31 -17.07 13.15 4.80
N PRO A 32 -17.92 12.16 5.11
CA PRO A 32 -19.36 12.31 5.00
C PRO A 32 -19.85 13.43 5.93
N PRO A 33 -20.99 14.07 5.59
CA PRO A 33 -21.53 15.18 6.37
C PRO A 33 -21.86 14.77 7.80
N ARG A 34 -21.91 15.76 8.72
CA ARG A 34 -22.35 15.53 10.10
C ARG A 34 -23.73 14.89 10.10
N GLY A 35 -23.88 13.80 10.85
CA GLY A 35 -25.13 13.05 10.91
C GLY A 35 -25.24 11.88 9.94
N PHE A 36 -24.14 11.49 9.28
CA PHE A 36 -24.12 10.37 8.34
C PHE A 36 -24.80 9.09 8.86
N LEU A 37 -24.52 8.70 10.11
CA LEU A 37 -25.10 7.54 10.80
C LEU A 37 -26.14 7.91 11.87
N LYS A 38 -26.75 9.10 11.82
CA LYS A 38 -27.77 9.47 12.82
C LYS A 38 -29.07 8.74 12.55
N GLU A 39 -29.40 7.80 13.43
CA GLU A 39 -30.66 7.06 13.42
C GLU A 39 -31.88 7.97 13.56
N GLN A 40 -31.80 9.01 14.40
CA GLN A 40 -32.89 9.97 14.60
C GLN A 40 -33.26 10.73 13.31
N GLN A 41 -32.37 10.72 12.32
CA GLN A 41 -32.59 11.29 11.00
C GLN A 41 -32.99 10.22 9.97
N GLY A 42 -33.31 8.99 10.39
CA GLY A 42 -33.59 7.85 9.53
C GLY A 42 -32.42 7.46 8.64
N PHE A 43 -31.18 7.63 9.12
CA PHE A 43 -29.95 7.34 8.36
C PHE A 43 -29.88 8.05 6.99
N ARG A 44 -30.49 9.24 6.85
CA ARG A 44 -30.54 9.99 5.58
C ARG A 44 -29.18 10.18 4.90
N GLY A 45 -28.11 10.36 5.68
CA GLY A 45 -26.75 10.48 5.16
C GLY A 45 -26.24 9.19 4.52
N LEU A 46 -26.38 8.05 5.20
CA LEU A 46 -26.08 6.73 4.64
C LEU A 46 -26.94 6.42 3.42
N ALA A 47 -28.26 6.66 3.50
CA ALA A 47 -29.17 6.45 2.38
C ALA A 47 -28.78 7.29 1.15
N SER A 48 -28.26 8.50 1.33
CA SER A 48 -27.73 9.33 0.25
C SER A 48 -26.51 8.68 -0.43
N TYR A 49 -25.57 8.14 0.34
CA TYR A 49 -24.41 7.41 -0.21
C TYR A 49 -24.82 6.12 -0.91
N VAL A 50 -25.74 5.34 -0.33
CA VAL A 50 -26.28 4.13 -0.98
C VAL A 50 -26.90 4.47 -2.33
N ARG A 51 -27.69 5.55 -2.43
CA ARG A 51 -28.24 6.00 -3.72
C ARG A 51 -27.15 6.42 -4.70
N ARG A 52 -26.05 7.00 -4.24
CA ARG A 52 -24.90 7.34 -5.11
C ARG A 52 -24.21 6.08 -5.62
N TRP A 53 -24.01 5.06 -4.78
CA TRP A 53 -23.44 3.76 -5.20
C TRP A 53 -24.34 3.05 -6.21
N LEU A 54 -25.65 3.02 -5.98
CA LEU A 54 -26.60 2.40 -6.91
C LEU A 54 -26.67 3.09 -8.28
N ARG A 55 -26.22 4.36 -8.37
CA ARG A 55 -26.18 5.14 -9.61
C ARG A 55 -24.78 5.27 -10.20
N SER A 56 -23.75 4.77 -9.51
CA SER A 56 -22.38 4.86 -10.00
C SER A 56 -22.11 3.78 -11.04
N GLU A 57 -21.24 4.12 -11.98
CA GLU A 57 -20.65 3.17 -12.91
C GLU A 57 -19.57 2.34 -12.19
N THR A 58 -19.61 1.03 -12.34
CA THR A 58 -18.50 0.16 -11.92
C THR A 58 -17.41 0.22 -12.98
N LYS A 59 -16.18 0.48 -12.54
CA LYS A 59 -15.00 0.43 -13.41
C LYS A 59 -14.03 -0.64 -12.91
N PRO A 60 -13.38 -1.40 -13.81
CA PRO A 60 -12.24 -2.22 -13.45
C PRO A 60 -11.18 -1.39 -12.74
N TYR A 61 -10.50 -2.01 -11.77
CA TYR A 61 -9.46 -1.35 -11.00
C TYR A 61 -8.34 -2.33 -10.70
N ASP A 62 -7.11 -1.90 -10.95
CA ASP A 62 -5.94 -2.74 -10.75
C ASP A 62 -5.60 -2.87 -9.27
N ILE A 63 -5.40 -4.11 -8.82
CA ILE A 63 -4.91 -4.42 -7.48
C ILE A 63 -3.59 -5.13 -7.65
N TRP A 64 -2.55 -4.64 -6.97
CA TRP A 64 -1.22 -5.22 -7.04
C TRP A 64 -0.95 -6.04 -5.80
N GLU A 65 -0.35 -7.22 -5.94
CA GLU A 65 0.21 -7.94 -4.80
C GLU A 65 1.70 -7.59 -4.69
N VAL A 66 2.10 -7.06 -3.54
CA VAL A 66 3.49 -6.78 -3.22
C VAL A 66 3.97 -7.80 -2.20
N SER A 67 4.99 -8.58 -2.56
CA SER A 67 5.72 -9.45 -1.63
C SER A 67 7.05 -8.79 -1.24
N VAL A 68 7.30 -8.70 0.05
CA VAL A 68 8.56 -8.20 0.60
C VAL A 68 9.27 -9.35 1.29
N GLN A 69 10.53 -9.56 0.92
CA GLN A 69 11.41 -10.53 1.56
C GLN A 69 12.57 -9.82 2.23
N THR A 70 12.96 -10.29 3.41
CA THR A 70 14.14 -9.78 4.11
C THR A 70 15.29 -10.75 3.95
N GLN A 71 16.52 -10.24 3.98
CA GLN A 71 17.71 -11.07 4.18
C GLN A 71 17.65 -11.81 5.54
N LYS A 72 18.55 -12.77 5.72
CA LYS A 72 18.74 -13.51 6.97
C LYS A 72 18.85 -12.56 8.18
N ASN A 73 18.13 -12.88 9.25
CA ASN A 73 18.01 -12.06 10.48
C ASN A 73 17.33 -10.69 10.28
N GLY A 74 16.73 -10.44 9.11
CA GLY A 74 15.88 -9.28 8.88
C GLY A 74 14.60 -9.31 9.73
N SER A 75 13.91 -8.18 9.81
CA SER A 75 12.66 -8.09 10.59
C SER A 75 11.66 -7.12 9.98
N PHE A 76 10.38 -7.47 10.11
CA PHE A 76 9.28 -6.53 9.92
C PHE A 76 8.98 -5.77 11.21
N ARG A 77 8.55 -4.52 11.10
CA ARG A 77 8.11 -3.70 12.24
C ARG A 77 6.91 -2.85 11.85
N PHE A 78 5.98 -2.72 12.79
CA PHE A 78 4.74 -1.97 12.69
C PHE A 78 4.77 -0.78 13.65
N ILE A 79 4.00 0.25 13.35
CA ILE A 79 3.82 1.39 14.24
C ILE A 79 2.60 1.14 15.12
N GLU A 80 2.83 0.99 16.41
CA GLU A 80 1.80 0.86 17.45
C GLU A 80 2.18 1.82 18.59
N ASP A 81 1.25 2.70 18.97
CA ASP A 81 1.45 3.75 19.98
C ASP A 81 2.76 4.56 19.79
N GLY A 82 3.07 4.90 18.54
CA GLY A 82 4.27 5.66 18.16
C GLY A 82 5.59 4.87 18.25
N LYS A 83 5.55 3.60 18.66
CA LYS A 83 6.72 2.71 18.76
C LYS A 83 6.77 1.75 17.59
N LYS A 84 7.99 1.28 17.27
CA LYS A 84 8.21 0.26 16.23
C LYS A 84 8.22 -1.11 16.92
N VAL A 85 7.22 -1.94 16.67
CA VAL A 85 7.07 -3.25 17.30
C VAL A 85 6.75 -4.33 16.28
N CYS A 86 7.02 -5.59 16.61
CA CYS A 86 6.48 -6.74 15.89
C CYS A 86 6.11 -7.77 16.96
N THR A 87 4.83 -8.11 17.05
CA THR A 87 4.30 -9.04 18.06
C THR A 87 3.79 -10.29 17.35
N ASP A 88 3.57 -11.38 18.09
CA ASP A 88 3.00 -12.61 17.51
C ASP A 88 1.63 -12.35 16.86
N GLY A 89 0.86 -11.41 17.42
CA GLY A 89 -0.37 -10.92 16.82
C GLY A 89 -0.16 -10.29 15.44
N HIS A 90 0.94 -9.55 15.24
CA HIS A 90 1.32 -9.02 13.92
C HIS A 90 1.75 -10.12 12.97
N VAL A 91 2.59 -11.06 13.41
CA VAL A 91 3.03 -12.20 12.60
C VAL A 91 1.82 -12.95 12.06
N LYS A 92 0.85 -13.27 12.93
CA LYS A 92 -0.39 -13.95 12.55
C LYS A 92 -1.28 -13.11 11.64
N ARG A 93 -1.53 -11.83 11.98
CA ARG A 93 -2.40 -10.92 11.22
C ARG A 93 -1.87 -10.65 9.82
N HIS A 94 -0.56 -10.50 9.69
CA HIS A 94 0.07 -10.14 8.43
C HIS A 94 0.57 -11.35 7.64
N HIS A 95 0.38 -12.57 8.16
CA HIS A 95 0.84 -13.82 7.57
C HIS A 95 2.35 -13.79 7.24
N ILE A 96 3.14 -13.32 8.20
CA ILE A 96 4.61 -13.28 8.05
C ILE A 96 5.11 -14.73 8.12
N LYS A 97 5.90 -15.12 7.12
CA LYS A 97 6.47 -16.46 7.00
C LYS A 97 7.98 -16.41 7.15
N GLU A 98 8.55 -17.43 7.77
CA GLU A 98 9.99 -17.64 7.78
C GLU A 98 10.41 -18.39 6.51
N LEU A 99 11.50 -17.94 5.90
CA LEU A 99 12.10 -18.54 4.71
C LEU A 99 13.20 -19.54 5.13
N PRO A 100 13.54 -20.54 4.30
CA PRO A 100 14.52 -21.57 4.65
C PRO A 100 15.92 -21.04 5.00
N ASP A 101 16.28 -19.86 4.51
CA ASP A 101 17.57 -19.20 4.75
C ASP A 101 17.59 -18.36 6.05
N GLY A 102 16.48 -18.32 6.79
CA GLY A 102 16.29 -17.48 7.98
C GLY A 102 15.89 -16.04 7.65
N GLY A 103 15.46 -15.76 6.41
CA GLY A 103 14.76 -14.54 6.03
C GLY A 103 13.26 -14.59 6.40
N LEU A 104 12.56 -13.48 6.17
CA LEU A 104 11.12 -13.39 6.38
C LEU A 104 10.42 -12.91 5.11
N GLU A 105 9.21 -13.40 4.85
CA GLU A 105 8.34 -12.96 3.76
C GLU A 105 7.01 -12.39 4.29
N MET A 106 6.55 -11.30 3.69
CA MET A 106 5.21 -10.76 3.89
C MET A 106 4.64 -10.24 2.58
N SER A 107 3.44 -10.68 2.22
CA SER A 107 2.72 -10.23 1.02
C SER A 107 1.47 -9.42 1.37
N LYS A 108 1.16 -8.41 0.56
CA LYS A 108 0.01 -7.51 0.73
C LYS A 108 -0.56 -7.09 -0.62
N TYR A 109 -1.88 -7.10 -0.73
CA TYR A 109 -2.59 -6.41 -1.79
C TYR A 109 -2.56 -4.90 -1.56
N MET A 110 -2.31 -4.15 -2.64
CA MET A 110 -2.20 -2.70 -2.67
C MET A 110 -3.13 -2.17 -3.76
N CYS A 111 -3.87 -1.10 -3.44
CA CYS A 111 -4.70 -0.40 -4.42
C CYS A 111 -4.11 0.95 -4.84
N ASN A 112 -3.35 1.65 -4.00
CA ASN A 112 -2.87 2.99 -4.33
C ASN A 112 -1.35 3.06 -4.59
N TYR A 113 -0.55 2.71 -3.58
CA TYR A 113 0.89 2.86 -3.66
C TYR A 113 1.60 1.95 -2.67
N PHE A 114 2.83 1.60 -3.02
CA PHE A 114 3.85 1.05 -2.14
C PHE A 114 5.09 1.92 -2.26
N SER A 115 5.75 2.23 -1.14
CA SER A 115 6.96 3.06 -1.16
C SER A 115 8.07 2.50 -0.30
N PHE A 116 9.30 2.83 -0.67
CA PHE A 116 10.53 2.49 0.05
C PHE A 116 11.49 3.69 0.03
N GLY A 117 12.60 3.59 0.76
CA GLY A 117 13.59 4.68 0.81
C GLY A 117 13.13 5.90 1.61
N LEU A 118 13.40 7.10 1.09
CA LEU A 118 13.17 8.36 1.82
C LEU A 118 11.69 8.64 2.06
N ASP A 119 10.85 8.41 1.06
CA ASP A 119 9.40 8.62 1.16
C ASP A 119 8.78 7.76 2.26
N ALA A 120 9.06 6.45 2.24
CA ALA A 120 8.63 5.53 3.30
C ALA A 120 9.14 5.95 4.70
N ARG A 121 10.36 6.48 4.80
CA ARG A 121 10.88 7.00 6.08
C ARG A 121 10.08 8.23 6.54
N ILE A 122 9.71 9.12 5.63
CA ILE A 122 8.82 10.26 5.93
C ILE A 122 7.48 9.73 6.44
N GLY A 123 6.86 8.80 5.72
CA GLY A 123 5.62 8.12 6.10
C GLY A 123 5.66 7.52 7.50
N ILE A 124 6.70 6.77 7.86
CA ILE A 124 6.88 6.21 9.22
C ILE A 124 6.90 7.31 10.31
N GLY A 125 7.57 8.43 10.03
CA GLY A 125 7.63 9.55 10.97
C GLY A 125 6.29 10.29 11.09
N PHE A 126 5.58 10.39 9.96
CA PHE A 126 4.24 10.92 9.92
C PHE A 126 3.27 10.04 10.72
N ASP A 127 3.26 8.72 10.52
CA ASP A 127 2.36 7.79 11.23
C ASP A 127 2.56 7.83 12.75
N LYS A 128 3.81 7.94 13.23
CA LYS A 128 4.13 8.12 14.66
C LYS A 128 3.51 9.37 15.27
N ASN A 129 3.32 10.41 14.46
CA ASN A 129 2.86 11.73 14.91
C ASN A 129 1.51 12.10 14.30
N ARG A 130 0.80 11.13 13.71
CA ARG A 130 -0.48 11.36 13.04
C ARG A 130 -1.45 12.00 14.03
N ARG A 131 -2.07 13.08 13.61
CA ARG A 131 -3.07 13.84 14.36
C ARG A 131 -4.46 13.53 13.83
N GLY A 132 -5.48 13.92 14.60
CA GLY A 132 -6.88 13.65 14.27
C GLY A 132 -7.45 14.47 13.10
N THR A 133 -6.74 15.48 12.59
CA THR A 133 -7.28 16.39 11.56
C THR A 133 -6.43 16.39 10.29
N GLN A 134 -7.06 16.57 9.12
CA GLN A 134 -6.38 16.60 7.82
C GLN A 134 -5.34 17.72 7.73
N VAL A 135 -5.65 18.91 8.26
CA VAL A 135 -4.73 20.06 8.24
C VAL A 135 -3.51 19.79 9.11
N ALA A 136 -3.71 19.28 10.33
CA ALA A 136 -2.59 18.93 11.21
C ALA A 136 -1.74 17.80 10.59
N ASN A 137 -2.36 16.85 9.91
CA ASN A 137 -1.64 15.79 9.20
C ASN A 137 -0.78 16.34 8.06
N LYS A 138 -1.30 17.26 7.24
CA LYS A 138 -0.49 17.93 6.20
C LYS A 138 0.71 18.66 6.80
N ALA A 139 0.53 19.35 7.93
CA ALA A 139 1.63 20.05 8.61
C ALA A 139 2.67 19.09 9.19
N VAL A 140 2.25 17.98 9.82
CA VAL A 140 3.16 16.93 10.30
C VAL A 140 3.93 16.31 9.14
N TYR A 141 3.28 16.05 8.01
CA TYR A 141 3.92 15.51 6.82
C TYR A 141 5.02 16.44 6.29
N GLY A 142 4.70 17.73 6.13
CA GLY A 142 5.68 18.75 5.74
C GLY A 142 6.85 18.83 6.71
N TRP A 143 6.59 18.83 8.02
CA TRP A 143 7.63 18.88 9.06
C TRP A 143 8.53 17.65 9.07
N GLU A 144 7.95 16.44 8.97
CA GLU A 144 8.73 15.19 8.90
C GLU A 144 9.54 15.08 7.61
N GLY A 145 9.03 15.62 6.49
CA GLY A 145 9.77 15.78 5.24
C GLY A 145 10.97 16.69 5.40
N THR A 146 10.76 17.91 5.90
CA THR A 146 11.83 18.90 6.12
C THR A 146 12.92 18.38 7.04
N LYS A 147 12.57 17.74 8.17
CA LYS A 147 13.58 17.15 9.07
C LYS A 147 14.47 16.13 8.37
N LYS A 148 13.85 15.25 7.57
CA LYS A 148 14.57 14.14 6.92
C LYS A 148 15.38 14.60 5.72
N LEU A 149 14.97 15.68 5.06
CA LEU A 149 15.73 16.32 3.99
C LEU A 149 16.94 17.11 4.51
N LEU A 150 16.78 17.84 5.62
CA LEU A 150 17.83 18.74 6.14
C LEU A 150 18.82 18.07 7.10
N PHE A 151 18.40 17.05 7.87
CA PHE A 151 19.20 16.56 9.01
C PHE A 151 19.53 15.06 8.97
N LYS A 152 19.21 14.34 7.89
CA LYS A 152 19.58 12.92 7.76
C LYS A 152 20.36 12.64 6.49
N LYS A 153 21.46 11.90 6.62
CA LYS A 153 22.21 11.38 5.48
C LYS A 153 21.28 10.54 4.60
N LYS A 154 21.25 10.87 3.31
CA LYS A 154 20.54 10.11 2.29
C LYS A 154 21.28 8.77 2.15
N GLY A 155 20.64 7.68 2.54
CA GLY A 155 21.13 6.34 2.19
C GLY A 155 20.83 6.09 0.72
N LEU A 156 21.77 5.54 -0.03
CA LEU A 156 21.53 5.10 -1.39
C LEU A 156 20.47 3.99 -1.38
N ILE A 157 19.60 3.96 -2.40
CA ILE A 157 18.59 2.91 -2.56
C ILE A 157 19.26 1.53 -2.63
N ALA A 158 20.44 1.44 -3.24
CA ALA A 158 21.27 0.23 -3.28
C ALA A 158 21.64 -0.33 -1.89
N ASN A 159 21.58 0.48 -0.83
CA ASN A 159 21.83 0.02 0.54
C ASN A 159 20.55 -0.48 1.24
N ILE A 160 19.39 -0.41 0.57
CA ILE A 160 18.07 -0.68 1.15
C ILE A 160 17.34 -1.77 0.37
N LEU A 161 17.53 -1.83 -0.95
CA LEU A 161 16.86 -2.74 -1.86
C LEU A 161 17.91 -3.49 -2.68
N GLU A 162 17.84 -4.82 -2.64
CA GLU A 162 18.73 -5.70 -3.39
C GLU A 162 18.19 -5.96 -4.81
N SER A 163 16.91 -6.31 -4.92
CA SER A 163 16.24 -6.46 -6.22
C SER A 163 14.72 -6.27 -6.12
N MET A 164 14.10 -5.91 -7.25
CA MET A 164 12.66 -5.84 -7.44
C MET A 164 12.32 -6.47 -8.79
N ARG A 165 11.38 -7.41 -8.76
CA ARG A 165 11.05 -8.25 -9.92
C ARG A 165 9.55 -8.41 -10.04
N ILE A 166 9.05 -8.55 -11.26
CA ILE A 166 7.68 -9.02 -11.48
C ILE A 166 7.64 -10.52 -11.15
N VAL A 167 6.75 -10.91 -10.25
CA VAL A 167 6.52 -12.31 -9.91
C VAL A 167 5.37 -12.81 -10.79
N ASP A 168 5.55 -13.93 -11.50
CA ASP A 168 4.49 -14.47 -12.35
C ASP A 168 3.26 -14.84 -11.54
N GLY A 169 2.12 -14.30 -11.94
CA GLY A 169 0.82 -14.49 -11.28
C GLY A 169 0.14 -15.82 -11.58
N SER A 170 0.84 -16.83 -12.10
CA SER A 170 0.23 -18.07 -12.60
C SER A 170 -0.43 -18.94 -11.53
N SER A 171 -0.39 -18.59 -10.24
CA SER A 171 -0.91 -19.45 -9.17
C SER A 171 -1.75 -18.80 -8.07
N ARG A 172 -2.07 -17.49 -8.10
CA ARG A 172 -2.69 -16.88 -6.91
C ARG A 172 -3.92 -15.99 -7.02
N MET A 173 -4.38 -15.61 -8.21
CA MET A 173 -5.74 -15.10 -8.37
C MET A 173 -6.30 -15.61 -9.68
N ASP A 174 -7.51 -16.19 -9.63
CA ASP A 174 -8.28 -16.55 -10.82
C ASP A 174 -8.28 -15.34 -11.77
N LYS A 175 -7.69 -15.53 -12.95
CA LYS A 175 -7.78 -14.53 -14.02
C LYS A 175 -9.27 -14.22 -14.22
N ALA A 176 -9.65 -12.95 -14.16
CA ALA A 176 -10.98 -12.55 -14.55
C ALA A 176 -11.22 -13.06 -15.99
N ALA A 177 -12.32 -13.76 -16.20
CA ALA A 177 -12.67 -14.39 -17.47
C ALA A 177 -12.99 -13.37 -18.58
N ASP A 178 -12.88 -12.07 -18.31
CA ASP A 178 -13.18 -10.97 -19.22
C ASP A 178 -11.98 -10.52 -20.08
N GLY A 179 -10.82 -11.16 -19.94
CA GLY A 179 -9.73 -11.04 -20.91
C GLY A 179 -9.02 -9.68 -20.94
N HIS A 180 -9.20 -8.85 -19.91
CA HIS A 180 -8.39 -7.64 -19.74
C HIS A 180 -7.04 -7.98 -19.09
N ASP A 181 -6.12 -8.48 -19.91
CA ASP A 181 -4.69 -8.43 -19.64
C ASP A 181 -4.01 -7.85 -20.89
N PRO A 182 -4.11 -6.52 -21.12
CA PRO A 182 -3.61 -5.94 -22.36
C PRO A 182 -2.08 -6.01 -22.46
N ASP A 183 -1.33 -6.17 -21.36
CA ASP A 183 0.13 -6.24 -21.35
C ASP A 183 0.64 -6.98 -20.09
N ALA A 184 0.54 -8.31 -20.07
CA ALA A 184 1.14 -9.13 -19.03
C ALA A 184 2.66 -8.87 -19.01
N PHE A 185 3.16 -8.23 -17.96
CA PHE A 185 4.61 -8.05 -17.79
C PHE A 185 5.30 -9.43 -17.76
N PRO A 186 6.36 -9.65 -18.56
CA PRO A 186 7.13 -10.89 -18.53
C PRO A 186 7.57 -11.21 -17.10
N ALA A 187 7.26 -12.41 -16.65
CA ALA A 187 7.63 -12.79 -15.30
C ALA A 187 9.12 -13.00 -15.14
N GLY A 188 9.61 -12.69 -13.94
CA GLY A 188 11.04 -12.70 -13.66
C GLY A 188 11.78 -11.51 -14.26
N GLU A 189 11.10 -10.64 -15.02
CA GLU A 189 11.70 -9.40 -15.51
C GLU A 189 12.06 -8.50 -14.32
N ALA A 190 13.31 -8.03 -14.34
CA ALA A 190 13.79 -7.09 -13.36
C ALA A 190 13.14 -5.74 -13.65
N VAL A 191 12.24 -5.32 -12.77
CA VAL A 191 11.74 -3.94 -12.78
C VAL A 191 12.85 -2.98 -12.37
N PHE A 192 13.67 -3.43 -11.40
CA PHE A 192 14.81 -2.68 -10.89
C PHE A 192 15.79 -3.64 -10.20
N THR A 193 17.08 -3.55 -10.54
CA THR A 193 18.16 -4.28 -9.87
C THR A 193 19.31 -3.33 -9.55
N THR A 194 19.97 -3.54 -8.43
CA THR A 194 21.19 -2.80 -8.05
C THR A 194 22.44 -3.65 -8.19
N ALA A 195 22.31 -4.91 -8.60
CA ALA A 195 23.44 -5.75 -8.98
C ALA A 195 24.02 -5.23 -10.30
N GLU A 196 25.36 -5.17 -10.41
CA GLU A 196 26.01 -4.93 -11.69
C GLU A 196 25.53 -6.01 -12.67
N GLU A 197 24.92 -5.60 -13.78
CA GLU A 197 24.69 -6.52 -14.89
C GLU A 197 26.06 -7.03 -15.34
N THR A 198 26.33 -8.30 -15.06
CA THR A 198 27.41 -9.01 -15.75
C THR A 198 26.93 -9.26 -17.17
N GLY A 199 26.90 -8.20 -17.96
CA GLY A 199 26.74 -8.28 -19.40
C GLY A 199 27.83 -9.20 -19.93
N SER A 200 27.45 -10.14 -20.78
CA SER A 200 28.36 -10.99 -21.55
C SER A 200 29.19 -10.21 -22.58
N ASP A 201 29.28 -8.90 -22.45
CA ASP A 201 30.17 -8.07 -23.24
C ASP A 201 30.90 -7.07 -22.32
N GLY A 202 32.21 -7.27 -22.19
CA GLY A 202 33.05 -6.67 -21.16
C GLY A 202 33.32 -5.18 -21.35
N ARG A 203 32.32 -4.32 -21.18
CA ARG A 203 32.53 -2.87 -21.04
C ARG A 203 31.74 -2.28 -19.88
N ARG A 204 32.49 -1.81 -18.88
CA ARG A 204 32.02 -0.98 -17.77
C ARG A 204 31.64 0.42 -18.29
N SER A 205 30.51 0.94 -17.84
CA SER A 205 30.23 2.39 -17.77
C SER A 205 29.77 2.74 -16.37
#